data_AF-A0A520EWY8-F1
#
_entry.id   AF-A0A520EWY8-F1
#
_cell.length_a   1.000
_cell.length_b   1.000
_cell.length_c   1.000
_cell.angle_alpha   90.00
_cell.angle_beta   90.00
_cell.angle_gamma   90.00
#
_symmetry.space_group_name_H-M   'P 1'
#
loop_
_entity.id
_entity.type
_entity.pdbx_description
1 polymer ?
#
loop_
_entity_poly.entity_id
_entity_poly.type
_entity_poly.pdbx_seq_one_letter_code
_entity_poly.pdbx_strand_id
1 'polypeptide(L)' 'TFVASRLAEFMRPRYIEVVDALPKTPTEKIRKADLRERGRGANTWARPERVRSAPTRT' A
#
# COMPACT_ATOMS: atom_id res chain seq x y z
N THR A 1 4.74 8.44 -12.63
CA THR A 1 3.62 7.89 -11.81
C THR A 1 3.05 8.95 -10.88
N PHE A 2 1.73 9.02 -10.72
CA PHE A 2 1.00 10.11 -10.01
C PHE A 2 1.54 10.46 -8.61
N VAL A 3 1.80 9.47 -7.76
CA VAL A 3 2.30 9.70 -6.39
C VAL A 3 3.77 10.10 -6.37
N ALA A 4 4.57 9.57 -7.30
CA ALA A 4 6.01 9.81 -7.34
C ALA A 4 6.39 11.26 -7.66
N SER A 5 5.50 12.03 -8.29
CA SER A 5 5.71 13.46 -8.55
C SER A 5 5.19 14.37 -7.43
N ARG A 6 4.56 13.81 -6.38
CA ARG A 6 3.86 14.55 -5.32
C ARG A 6 4.38 14.27 -3.92
N LEU A 7 4.93 13.08 -3.69
CA LEU A 7 5.40 12.64 -2.38
C LEU A 7 6.87 12.21 -2.45
N ALA A 8 7.61 12.47 -1.37
CA ALA A 8 8.94 11.93 -1.18
C ALA A 8 8.93 10.40 -1.17
N GLU A 9 10.06 9.78 -1.51
CA GLU A 9 10.13 8.33 -1.72
C GLU A 9 9.60 7.50 -0.54
N PHE A 10 9.92 7.88 0.70
CA PHE A 10 9.53 7.16 1.92
C PHE A 10 8.05 7.31 2.29
N MET A 11 7.37 8.33 1.76
CA MET A 11 5.92 8.54 1.97
C MET A 11 5.07 7.71 1.01
N ARG A 12 5.68 7.14 -0.04
CA ARG A 12 4.94 6.35 -1.02
C ARG A 12 4.50 5.01 -0.39
N PRO A 13 3.21 4.65 -0.45
CA PRO A 13 2.73 3.42 0.16
C PRO A 13 3.40 2.20 -0.47
N ARG A 14 3.76 1.23 0.39
CA ARG A 14 4.37 -0.04 -0.03
C ARG A 14 3.34 -1.05 -0.50
N TYR A 15 2.11 -1.00 0.02
CA TYR A 15 1.03 -1.92 -0.29
C TYR A 15 -0.22 -1.14 -0.66
N ILE A 16 -0.90 -1.57 -1.71
CA ILE A 16 -2.17 -0.99 -2.18
C ILE A 16 -3.09 -2.15 -2.55
N GLU A 17 -4.32 -2.11 -2.05
CA GLU A 17 -5.38 -3.03 -2.42
C GLU A 17 -6.59 -2.22 -2.83
N VAL A 18 -7.17 -2.53 -4.00
CA VAL A 18 -8.43 -1.96 -4.46
C VAL A 18 -9.54 -2.94 -4.08
N VAL A 19 -10.60 -2.43 -3.48
CA VAL A 19 -11.76 -3.21 -3.04
C VAL A 19 -13.04 -2.55 -3.54
N ASP A 20 -14.07 -3.36 -3.77
CA ASP A 20 -15.36 -2.86 -4.26
C ASP A 20 -16.06 -1.98 -3.22
N ALA A 21 -15.91 -2.33 -1.93
CA ALA A 21 -16.49 -1.58 -0.83
C ALA A 21 -15.60 -1.64 0.42
N LEU A 22 -15.59 -0.53 1.16
CA LEU A 22 -15.00 -0.47 2.50
C LEU A 22 -16.05 -0.85 3.55
N PRO A 23 -15.67 -1.59 4.61
CA PRO A 23 -16.59 -1.89 5.71
C PRO A 23 -16.93 -0.59 6.44
N LYS A 24 -18.22 -0.37 6.70
CA LYS A 24 -18.73 0.86 7.32
C LYS A 24 -19.58 0.58 8.56
N THR A 25 -19.63 1.52 9.48
CA THR A 25 -20.59 1.55 10.60
C THR A 25 -21.99 1.89 10.08
N PRO A 26 -23.05 1.70 10.89
CA PRO A 26 -24.40 2.20 10.53
C PRO A 26 -24.46 3.71 10.29
N THR A 27 -23.46 4.46 10.77
CA THR A 27 -23.27 5.90 10.55
C THR A 27 -22.30 6.22 9.40
N GLU A 28 -22.06 5.27 8.49
CA GLU A 28 -21.22 5.40 7.29
C GLU A 28 -19.71 5.63 7.52
N LYS A 29 -19.23 5.55 8.77
CA LYS A 29 -17.79 5.68 9.06
C LYS A 29 -17.05 4.40 8.70
N ILE A 30 -15.84 4.53 8.16
CA ILE A 30 -14.97 3.37 7.85
C ILE A 30 -14.59 2.63 9.14
N ARG A 31 -14.81 1.32 9.16
CA ARG A 31 -14.37 0.43 10.24
C ARG A 31 -12.92 0.03 10.06
N LYS A 32 -12.01 0.89 10.56
CA LYS A 32 -10.56 0.63 10.44
C LYS A 32 -10.07 -0.54 11.30
N ALA A 33 -10.82 -0.99 12.30
CA ALA A 33 -10.47 -2.15 13.12
C ALA A 33 -10.54 -3.43 12.26
N ASP A 34 -11.68 -3.65 11.63
CA ASP A 34 -11.95 -4.77 10.72
C ASP A 34 -10.91 -4.83 9.58
N LEU A 35 -10.55 -3.67 9.01
CA LEU A 35 -9.51 -3.60 7.97
C LEU A 35 -8.12 -4.01 8.47
N ARG A 36 -7.78 -3.71 9.73
CA ARG A 36 -6.49 -4.10 10.31
C ARG A 36 -6.44 -5.58 10.62
N GLU A 37 -7.54 -6.13 11.14
CA GLU A 37 -7.67 -7.56 11.42
C GLU A 37 -7.59 -8.40 10.14
N ARG A 38 -8.29 -7.97 9.08
CA ARG A 38 -8.24 -8.61 7.76
C ARG A 38 -6.82 -8.65 7.18
N GLY A 39 -6.04 -7.61 7.40
CA GLY A 39 -4.71 -7.47 6.81
C GLY A 39 -4.73 -7.33 5.29
N ARG A 40 -3.66 -7.81 4.64
CA ARG A 40 -3.47 -7.74 3.18
C ARG A 40 -4.19 -8.93 2.52
N GLY A 41 -5.09 -8.66 1.58
CA GLY A 41 -5.76 -9.71 0.79
C GLY A 41 -4.91 -10.19 -0.40
N ALA A 42 -5.41 -11.21 -1.11
CA ALA A 42 -4.72 -11.81 -2.26
C ALA A 42 -4.50 -10.83 -3.43
N ASN A 43 -5.36 -9.80 -3.54
CA ASN A 43 -5.28 -8.78 -4.58
C ASN A 43 -4.38 -7.60 -4.19
N THR A 44 -3.62 -7.72 -3.08
CA THR A 44 -2.73 -6.65 -2.64
C THR A 44 -1.55 -6.53 -3.61
N TRP A 45 -1.45 -5.37 -4.25
CA TRP A 45 -0.23 -4.98 -4.94
C TRP A 45 0.84 -4.55 -3.93
N ALA A 46 2.05 -5.08 -4.09
CA ALA A 46 3.22 -4.67 -3.33
C ALA A 46 4.21 -3.94 -4.23
N ARG A 47 4.80 -2.86 -3.74
CA ARG A 47 5.90 -2.17 -4.41
C ARG A 47 7.06 -3.17 -4.61
N PRO A 48 7.55 -3.34 -5.85
CA PRO A 48 8.69 -4.21 -6.12
C PRO A 48 9.89 -3.78 -5.28
N GLU A 49 10.59 -4.75 -4.73
CA GLU A 49 11.85 -4.48 -4.05
C GLU A 49 12.86 -3.92 -5.04
N ARG A 50 13.58 -2.89 -4.61
CA ARG A 50 14.68 -2.37 -5.40
C ARG A 50 15.85 -3.34 -5.20
N VAL A 51 16.10 -4.19 -6.19
CA VAL A 51 17.33 -4.99 -6.22
C VAL A 51 18.50 -4.02 -6.19
N ARG A 52 19.26 -4.01 -5.08
CA ARG A 52 20.51 -3.25 -5.04
C ARG A 52 21.49 -3.99 -5.93
N SER A 53 21.85 -3.39 -7.06
CA SER A 53 23.00 -3.85 -7.84
C SER A 53 24.23 -3.82 -6.95
N ALA A 54 25.00 -4.91 -6.95
CA ALA A 54 26.25 -4.98 -6.21
C ALA A 54 27.15 -3.82 -6.65
N PRO A 55 27.88 -3.16 -5.72
CA PRO A 55 28.83 -2.15 -6.12
C PRO A 55 29.87 -2.82 -7.02
N THR A 56 30.00 -2.35 -8.26
CA THR A 56 31.10 -2.70 -9.14
C THR A 56 32.39 -2.24 -8.45
N ARG A 57 33.07 -3.18 -7.78
CA ARG A 57 34.42 -2.95 -7.23
C ARG A 57 35.35 -2.77 -8.42
N THR A 58 35.84 -1.55 -8.60
CA THR A 58 37.00 -1.24 -9.46
C THR A 58 38.27 -1.36 -8.63
#